data_AF-A0A7D9JT17-F1
#
_entry.id   AF-A0A7D9JT17-F1
#
_cell.length_a   1.000
_cell.length_b   1.000
_cell.length_c   1.000
_cell.angle_alpha   90.00
_cell.angle_beta   90.00
_cell.angle_gamma   90.00
#
_symmetry.space_group_name_H-M   'P 1'
#
loop_
_entity.id
_entity.type
_entity.pdbx_description
1 polymer ?
#
loop_
_entity_poly.entity_id
_entity_poly.type
_entity_poly.pdbx_seq_one_letter_code
_entity_poly.pdbx_strand_id
1 'polypeptide(L)'
;GKMVLALAKDQSARLLKHVVRCYLRLSDNPRAREALRQCLPDQLKDATFANCLKDDASTKRWLNQLMKNLLEPPATDPRGIPLPP
;
A
#
# COMPACT_ATOMS: atom_id res chain seq x y z
N GLY A 1 4.58 -12.94 5.98
CA GLY A 1 5.59 -12.37 6.91
C GLY A 1 7.01 -12.36 6.37
N LYS A 2 7.59 -13.50 5.96
CA LYS A 2 9.05 -13.62 5.72
C LYS A 2 9.64 -12.82 4.54
N MET A 3 8.89 -12.57 3.48
CA MET A 3 9.45 -11.91 2.27
C MET A 3 9.78 -10.42 2.48
N VAL A 4 8.97 -9.69 3.24
CA VAL A 4 9.14 -8.23 3.41
C VAL A 4 10.34 -7.89 4.30
N LEU A 5 10.64 -8.74 5.29
CA LEU A 5 11.78 -8.57 6.18
C LEU A 5 13.11 -8.83 5.44
N ALA A 6 13.14 -9.81 4.55
CA ALA A 6 14.31 -10.07 3.70
C ALA A 6 14.54 -8.93 2.69
N LEU A 7 13.47 -8.36 2.13
CA LEU A 7 13.55 -7.20 1.24
C LEU A 7 14.13 -5.96 1.92
N ALA A 8 13.78 -5.72 3.19
CA ALA A 8 14.35 -4.62 3.97
C ALA A 8 15.86 -4.77 4.18
N LYS A 9 16.34 -6.02 4.32
CA LYS A 9 17.75 -6.32 4.54
C LYS A 9 18.60 -6.22 3.28
N ASP A 10 18.04 -6.58 2.12
CA ASP A 10 18.75 -6.62 0.84
C ASP A 10 18.58 -5.33 0.01
N GLN A 11 17.68 -4.42 0.40
CA GLN A 11 17.37 -3.15 -0.29
C GLN A 11 17.13 -3.30 -1.80
N SER A 12 16.55 -4.42 -2.23
CA SER A 12 16.28 -4.70 -3.64
C SER A 12 15.17 -3.78 -4.21
N ALA A 13 15.57 -2.64 -4.81
CA ALA A 13 14.66 -1.63 -5.38
C ALA A 13 13.74 -2.19 -6.48
N ARG A 14 14.24 -3.13 -7.29
CA ARG A 14 13.45 -3.79 -8.36
C ARG A 14 12.27 -4.60 -7.82
N LEU A 15 12.49 -5.34 -6.73
CA LEU A 15 11.44 -6.12 -6.07
C LEU A 15 10.45 -5.21 -5.34
N LEU A 16 10.95 -4.19 -4.63
CA LEU A 16 10.08 -3.20 -3.97
C LEU A 16 9.09 -2.59 -4.95
N LYS A 17 9.57 -2.17 -6.13
CA LYS A 17 8.72 -1.66 -7.22
C LYS A 17 7.62 -2.64 -7.60
N HIS A 18 7.94 -3.93 -7.76
CA HIS A 18 6.96 -4.97 -8.07
C HIS A 18 5.95 -5.20 -6.94
N VAL A 19 6.42 -5.24 -5.69
CA VAL A 19 5.59 -5.46 -4.51
C VAL A 19 4.58 -4.31 -4.35
N VAL A 20 5.03 -3.06 -4.43
CA VAL A 20 4.15 -1.89 -4.38
C VAL A 20 3.13 -1.91 -5.52
N ARG A 21 3.55 -2.29 -6.74
CA ARG A 21 2.63 -2.42 -7.88
C ARG A 21 1.59 -3.53 -7.69
N CYS A 22 1.99 -4.68 -7.14
CA CYS A 22 1.05 -5.75 -6.78
C CYS A 22 0.05 -5.28 -5.72
N TYR A 23 0.53 -4.61 -4.67
CA TYR A 23 -0.33 -4.06 -3.64
C TYR A 23 -1.31 -3.03 -4.18
N LEU A 24 -0.87 -2.15 -5.09
CA LEU A 24 -1.74 -1.18 -5.75
C LEU A 24 -2.86 -1.87 -6.53
N ARG A 25 -2.53 -2.90 -7.32
CA ARG A 25 -3.52 -3.71 -8.04
C ARG A 25 -4.46 -4.47 -7.11
N LEU A 26 -3.97 -4.97 -5.99
CA LEU A 26 -4.80 -5.60 -4.96
C LEU A 26 -5.73 -4.58 -4.30
N SER A 27 -5.30 -3.34 -4.10
CA SER A 27 -6.14 -2.27 -3.51
C SER A 27 -7.32 -1.84 -4.39
N ASP A 28 -7.30 -2.21 -5.67
CA ASP A 28 -8.42 -2.02 -6.60
C ASP A 28 -9.58 -2.98 -6.28
N ASN A 29 -9.28 -4.12 -5.64
CA ASN A 29 -10.29 -5.05 -5.14
C ASN A 29 -10.73 -4.65 -3.72
N PRO A 30 -12.02 -4.33 -3.47
CA PRO A 30 -12.49 -3.87 -2.16
C PRO A 30 -12.25 -4.90 -1.04
N ARG A 31 -12.45 -6.20 -1.33
CA ARG A 31 -12.13 -7.30 -0.40
C ARG A 31 -10.65 -7.37 -0.05
N ALA A 32 -9.79 -7.23 -1.06
CA ALA A 32 -8.35 -7.28 -0.84
C ALA A 32 -7.85 -5.99 -0.16
N ARG A 33 -8.47 -4.84 -0.41
CA ARG A 33 -8.19 -3.57 0.26
C ARG A 33 -8.39 -3.67 1.77
N GLU A 34 -9.48 -4.29 2.24
CA GLU A 34 -9.68 -4.54 3.66
C GLU A 34 -8.61 -5.46 4.25
N ALA A 35 -8.33 -6.58 3.57
CA ALA A 35 -7.26 -7.49 3.98
C ALA A 35 -5.89 -6.79 4.01
N LEU A 36 -5.62 -5.91 3.05
CA LEU A 36 -4.40 -5.11 3.01
C LEU A 36 -4.32 -4.14 4.17
N ARG A 37 -5.41 -3.54 4.62
CA ARG A 37 -5.40 -2.66 5.80
C ARG A 37 -4.89 -3.38 7.05
N GLN A 38 -5.22 -4.67 7.17
CA GLN A 38 -4.82 -5.54 8.27
C GLN A 38 -3.46 -6.22 8.06
N CYS A 39 -3.11 -6.53 6.81
CA CYS A 39 -1.89 -7.27 6.46
C CYS A 39 -0.77 -6.37 5.89
N LEU A 40 -0.94 -5.05 5.83
CA LEU A 40 0.10 -4.15 5.36
C LEU A 40 1.28 -4.23 6.34
N PRO A 41 2.48 -4.59 5.88
CA PRO A 41 3.65 -4.66 6.74
C PRO A 41 4.00 -3.28 7.28
N ASP A 42 4.34 -3.21 8.56
CA ASP A 42 4.77 -1.96 9.18
C ASP A 42 6.00 -1.36 8.49
N GLN A 43 6.89 -2.19 7.95
CA GLN A 43 8.06 -1.76 7.17
C GLN A 43 7.74 -0.99 5.87
N LEU A 44 6.53 -1.16 5.31
CA LEU A 44 6.05 -0.36 4.18
C LEU A 44 5.49 1.00 4.65
N LYS A 45 5.09 1.11 5.93
CA LYS A 45 4.62 2.34 6.58
C LYS A 45 5.76 3.14 7.22
N ASP A 46 6.67 2.47 7.94
CA ASP A 46 7.71 3.05 8.80
C ASP A 46 8.92 3.63 8.04
N ALA A 47 8.77 3.92 6.75
CA ALA A 47 9.82 4.51 5.95
C ALA A 47 11.13 3.69 5.85
N THR A 48 11.14 2.39 6.20
CA THR A 48 12.29 1.49 6.04
C THR A 48 12.83 1.48 4.61
N PHE A 49 11.93 1.61 3.64
CA PHE A 49 12.25 1.68 2.21
C PHE A 49 12.36 3.12 1.67
N ALA A 50 12.34 4.15 2.53
CA ALA A 50 12.36 5.54 2.09
C ALA A 50 13.60 5.89 1.27
N ASN A 51 14.76 5.28 1.56
CA ASN A 51 15.97 5.49 0.78
C ASN A 51 15.84 4.93 -0.65
N CYS A 52 15.23 3.75 -0.82
CA CYS A 52 14.92 3.19 -2.15
C CYS A 52 13.82 3.99 -2.87
N LEU A 53 12.82 4.48 -2.13
CA LEU A 53 11.71 5.27 -2.68
C LEU A 53 12.13 6.71 -3.04
N LYS A 54 13.24 7.21 -2.46
CA LYS A 54 13.78 8.54 -2.76
C LYS A 54 14.29 8.62 -4.20
N ASP A 55 14.97 7.56 -4.65
CA ASP A 55 15.49 7.46 -6.02
C ASP A 55 14.40 7.04 -7.02
N ASP A 56 13.37 6.31 -6.55
CA ASP A 56 12.32 5.77 -7.42
C ASP A 56 10.97 6.50 -7.27
N ALA A 57 10.84 7.62 -7.98
CA ALA A 57 9.64 8.46 -7.97
C ALA A 57 8.35 7.71 -8.37
N SER A 58 8.46 6.70 -9.25
CA SER A 58 7.31 5.89 -9.68
C SER A 58 6.74 5.08 -8.52
N THR A 59 7.62 4.41 -7.78
CA THR A 59 7.23 3.57 -6.63
C THR A 59 6.64 4.43 -5.51
N LYS A 60 7.22 5.62 -5.27
CA LYS A 60 6.67 6.61 -4.32
C LYS A 60 5.25 7.04 -4.71
N ARG A 61 5.00 7.28 -6.00
CA ARG A 61 3.67 7.66 -6.51
C ARG A 61 2.64 6.53 -6.30
N TRP A 62 3.02 5.28 -6.58
CA TRP A 62 2.14 4.13 -6.37
C TRP A 62 1.84 3.89 -4.89
N LEU A 63 2.83 4.06 -4.01
CA LEU A 63 2.63 3.91 -2.57
C LEU A 63 1.66 4.98 -2.04
N ASN A 64 1.79 6.22 -2.51
CA ASN A 64 0.86 7.29 -2.16
C ASN A 64 -0.57 6.98 -2.63
N GLN A 65 -0.70 6.46 -3.86
CA GLN A 65 -2.00 6.04 -4.41
C GLN A 65 -2.59 4.83 -3.66
N LEU A 66 -1.76 3.87 -3.26
CA LEU A 66 -2.17 2.75 -2.40
C LEU A 66 -2.71 3.26 -1.07
N MET A 67 -1.99 4.18 -0.42
CA MET A 67 -2.42 4.76 0.85
C MET A 67 -3.75 5.49 0.70
N LYS A 68 -3.94 6.26 -0.38
CA LYS A 68 -5.23 6.87 -0.73
C LYS A 68 -6.34 5.84 -0.90
N ASN A 69 -6.12 4.80 -1.71
CA ASN A 69 -7.07 3.70 -1.88
C ASN A 69 -7.41 3.03 -0.54
N LEU A 70 -6.44 2.81 0.34
CA LEU A 70 -6.67 2.23 1.66
C LEU A 70 -7.36 3.20 2.64
N LEU A 71 -7.23 4.51 2.45
CA LEU A 71 -7.91 5.53 3.26
C LEU A 71 -9.33 5.79 2.77
N GLU A 72 -9.55 5.79 1.45
CA GLU A 72 -10.86 5.90 0.83
C GLU A 72 -11.69 4.68 1.25
N PRO A 73 -12.69 4.85 2.15
CA PRO A 73 -13.63 3.78 2.43
C PRO A 73 -14.28 3.39 1.10
N PRO A 74 -14.64 2.10 0.90
CA PRO A 74 -15.50 1.75 -0.23
C PRO A 74 -16.68 2.71 -0.14
N ALA A 75 -16.88 3.53 -1.17
CA ALA A 75 -17.95 4.52 -1.19
C ALA A 75 -19.19 3.82 -0.67
N THR A 76 -19.58 4.18 0.54
CA THR A 76 -20.74 3.64 1.22
C THR A 76 -21.89 3.93 0.28
N ASP A 77 -22.37 2.86 -0.35
CA ASP A 77 -23.72 2.64 -0.86
C ASP A 77 -24.33 3.78 -1.73
N PRO A 78 -24.86 3.49 -2.93
CA PRO A 78 -25.56 4.48 -3.76
C PRO A 78 -26.80 5.16 -3.10
N ARG A 79 -27.06 4.95 -1.80
CA ARG A 79 -28.17 5.59 -1.06
C ARG A 79 -27.77 6.82 -0.24
N GLY A 80 -26.51 7.28 -0.28
CA GLY A 80 -26.16 8.66 0.11
C GLY A 80 -26.54 9.07 1.54
N ILE A 81 -26.24 8.25 2.54
CA ILE A 81 -26.47 8.62 3.95
C ILE A 81 -25.12 8.90 4.62
N PRO A 82 -24.87 10.14 5.10
CA PRO A 82 -23.69 10.43 5.90
C PRO A 82 -23.82 9.79 7.29
N LEU A 83 -22.76 9.09 7.76
CA LEU A 83 -22.68 8.66 9.15
C LEU A 83 -22.56 9.90 10.07
N PRO A 84 -23.33 9.98 11.16
CA PRO A 84 -23.26 11.10 12.10
C PRO A 84 -21.99 11.01 12.98
N PRO A 85 -21.50 12.13 13.52
CA PRO A 85 -20.46 12.15 14.55
C PRO A 85 -20.94 11.55 15.89
#